data_AF-A0AAD3A4E2-F1
#
_entry.id   AF-A0AAD3A4E2-F1
#
_cell.length_a   1.000
_cell.length_b   1.000
_cell.length_c   1.000
_cell.angle_alpha   90.00
_cell.angle_beta   90.00
_cell.angle_gamma   90.00
#
_symmetry.space_group_name_H-M   'P 1'
#
loop_
_entity.id
_entity.type
_entity.pdbx_description
1 polymer ?
#
loop_
_entity_poly.entity_id
_entity_poly.type
_entity_poly.pdbx_seq_one_letter_code
_entity_poly.pdbx_strand_id
1 'polypeptide(L)'
;MSQFDRIHLVVLDSVGIGAAPDANDFVNAGVPDGASDTLGHISKTVGLAVPNMAKIGLGNIPRPQALKTVPAEENPSGYATKLQEVSLGKDTMTGHWEIMGLNITEPFDTFWNGFPEDIITKIEDFSGRKVIREANKPYSGTAVIDDFGPRQMETGELIIYTSADPVLQIAAHEDIIPLEELYRICEYARSITMERPALLGRIIARPYVGEPDNFTRTANRHDYAVSPFEDTVLNKLDQAGIDTYAVGKINDIFNGSALIMIWDITNQIVMVLIL
;
A
#
# COMPACT_ATOMS: atom_id res chain seq x y z
N MET A 1 -9.50 9.41 33.35
CA MET A 1 -8.54 9.30 32.22
C MET A 1 -8.31 10.70 31.70
N SER A 2 -7.08 11.05 31.35
CA SER A 2 -6.79 12.30 30.67
C SER A 2 -7.53 12.30 29.33
N GLN A 3 -8.44 13.24 29.13
CA GLN A 3 -9.12 13.41 27.86
C GLN A 3 -8.29 14.38 27.02
N PHE A 4 -7.93 13.98 25.80
CA PHE A 4 -7.24 14.86 24.86
C PHE A 4 -8.29 15.52 23.97
N ASP A 5 -8.18 16.84 23.78
CA ASP A 5 -9.06 17.57 22.85
C ASP A 5 -8.81 17.17 21.39
N ARG A 6 -7.56 16.75 21.09
CA ARG A 6 -7.16 16.23 19.78
C ARG A 6 -6.12 15.12 19.90
N ILE A 7 -6.11 14.19 18.95
CA ILE A 7 -5.09 13.15 18.80
C ILE A 7 -4.48 13.25 17.41
N HIS A 8 -3.14 13.28 17.33
CA HIS A 8 -2.41 13.24 16.07
C HIS A 8 -1.72 11.89 15.93
N LEU A 9 -2.33 10.95 15.21
CA LEU A 9 -1.73 9.66 14.92
C LEU A 9 -0.85 9.78 13.67
N VAL A 10 0.44 9.49 13.83
CA VAL A 10 1.41 9.48 12.74
C VAL A 10 1.92 8.07 12.46
N VAL A 11 1.72 7.60 11.22
CA VAL A 11 2.27 6.33 10.74
C VAL A 11 3.47 6.60 9.85
N LEU A 12 4.62 6.12 10.31
CA LEU A 12 5.85 6.06 9.54
C LEU A 12 5.85 4.72 8.80
N ASP A 13 5.34 4.73 7.58
CA ASP A 13 5.10 3.52 6.79
C ASP A 13 6.37 2.68 6.65
N SER A 14 6.24 1.36 6.84
CA SER A 14 7.31 0.34 6.84
C SER A 14 8.40 0.43 7.93
N VAL A 15 8.32 1.36 8.89
CA VAL A 15 9.35 1.54 9.94
C VAL A 15 9.22 0.48 11.05
N GLY A 16 9.52 -0.77 10.71
CA GLY A 16 9.49 -1.92 11.62
C GLY A 16 10.60 -1.89 12.70
N ILE A 17 10.31 -2.49 13.85
CA ILE A 17 11.21 -2.56 15.01
C ILE A 17 11.56 -4.01 15.40
N GLY A 18 11.82 -4.84 14.39
CA GLY A 18 12.23 -6.24 14.52
C GLY A 18 11.15 -7.23 14.08
N ALA A 19 11.56 -8.45 13.74
CA ALA A 19 10.66 -9.53 13.36
C ALA A 19 9.62 -9.81 14.45
N ALA A 20 8.37 -10.00 14.01
CA ALA A 20 7.27 -10.47 14.84
C ALA A 20 7.45 -11.94 15.26
N PRO A 21 6.74 -12.43 16.31
CA PRO A 21 6.83 -13.83 16.74
C PRO A 21 6.48 -14.85 15.65
N ASP A 22 5.56 -14.49 14.75
CA ASP A 22 5.04 -15.26 13.63
C ASP A 22 5.70 -14.91 12.28
N ALA A 23 6.79 -14.12 12.29
CA ALA A 23 7.41 -13.62 11.06
C ALA A 23 7.86 -14.72 10.06
N ASN A 24 8.07 -15.96 10.51
CA ASN A 24 8.42 -17.05 9.60
C ASN A 24 7.24 -17.58 8.77
N ASP A 25 6.01 -17.22 9.11
CA ASP A 25 4.82 -17.51 8.31
C ASP A 25 4.72 -16.58 7.09
N PHE A 26 5.50 -15.50 7.09
CA PHE A 26 5.63 -14.55 5.99
C PHE A 26 6.96 -14.74 5.26
N VAL A 27 6.96 -14.48 3.96
CA VAL A 27 8.15 -14.61 3.10
C VAL A 27 8.40 -13.38 2.25
N ASN A 28 9.66 -13.16 1.90
CA ASN A 28 10.12 -12.22 0.88
C ASN A 28 11.03 -12.97 -0.09
N ALA A 29 10.66 -13.04 -1.37
CA ALA A 29 11.39 -13.79 -2.41
C ALA A 29 11.74 -15.25 -2.00
N GLY A 30 10.83 -15.90 -1.26
CA GLY A 30 11.01 -17.27 -0.75
C GLY A 30 11.83 -17.39 0.54
N VAL A 31 12.31 -16.28 1.11
CA VAL A 31 13.02 -16.25 2.39
C VAL A 31 12.04 -15.85 3.51
N PRO A 32 11.90 -16.63 4.60
CA PRO A 32 11.08 -16.26 5.74
C PRO A 32 11.54 -14.97 6.45
N ASP A 33 10.61 -14.20 7.01
CA ASP A 33 10.90 -12.87 7.58
C ASP A 33 11.45 -12.90 9.01
N GLY A 34 11.71 -14.07 9.61
CA GLY A 34 12.17 -14.20 11.00
C GLY A 34 13.51 -13.51 11.34
N ALA A 35 14.27 -13.08 10.33
CA ALA A 35 15.50 -12.30 10.49
C ALA A 35 15.33 -10.81 10.15
N SER A 36 14.12 -10.35 9.85
CA SER A 36 13.85 -8.94 9.51
C SER A 36 14.01 -8.01 10.72
N ASP A 37 14.57 -6.82 10.50
CA ASP A 37 14.72 -5.79 11.53
C ASP A 37 15.04 -4.43 10.89
N THR A 38 14.02 -3.71 10.42
CA THR A 38 14.20 -2.46 9.66
C THR A 38 15.07 -1.44 10.41
N LEU A 39 14.63 -0.98 11.58
CA LEU A 39 15.40 0.01 12.36
C LEU A 39 16.77 -0.52 12.81
N GLY A 40 16.85 -1.77 13.27
CA GLY A 40 18.10 -2.33 13.77
C GLY A 40 19.14 -2.53 12.68
N HIS A 41 18.74 -3.02 11.49
CA HIS A 41 19.64 -3.16 10.36
C HIS A 41 20.11 -1.80 9.84
N ILE A 42 19.22 -0.81 9.67
CA ILE A 42 19.61 0.55 9.27
C ILE A 42 20.62 1.15 10.27
N SER A 43 20.29 1.11 11.57
CA SER A 43 21.16 1.64 12.63
C SER A 43 22.52 0.94 12.64
N LYS A 44 22.58 -0.36 12.32
CA LYS A 44 23.83 -1.14 12.30
C LYS A 44 24.71 -0.84 11.07
N THR A 45 24.11 -0.69 9.89
CA THR A 45 24.82 -0.63 8.60
C THR A 45 25.22 0.78 8.20
N VAL A 46 24.28 1.73 8.24
CA VAL A 46 24.48 3.11 7.76
C VAL A 46 24.43 4.13 8.88
N GLY A 47 24.01 3.72 10.08
CA GLY A 47 23.78 4.61 11.21
C GLY A 47 22.43 5.31 11.10
N LEU A 48 21.90 5.72 12.26
CA LEU A 48 20.60 6.36 12.36
C LEU A 48 20.64 7.46 13.43
N ALA A 49 20.52 8.71 12.99
CA ALA A 49 20.52 9.90 13.86
C ALA A 49 19.11 10.49 13.95
N VAL A 50 18.37 10.10 15.00
CA VAL A 50 16.96 10.49 15.22
C VAL A 50 16.77 11.06 16.64
N PRO A 51 17.49 12.14 17.01
CA PRO A 51 17.56 12.61 18.40
C PRO A 51 16.20 12.97 19.00
N ASN A 52 15.26 13.48 18.18
CA ASN A 52 13.92 13.81 18.65
C ASN A 52 13.11 12.56 19.03
N MET A 53 13.15 11.50 18.22
CA MET A 53 12.48 10.23 18.55
C MET A 53 13.18 9.51 19.70
N ALA A 54 14.52 9.61 19.80
CA ALA A 54 15.26 9.12 20.95
C ALA A 54 14.79 9.80 22.23
N LYS A 55 14.61 11.14 22.21
CA LYS A 55 14.11 11.92 23.36
C LYS A 55 12.67 11.60 23.74
N ILE A 56 11.83 11.15 22.81
CA ILE A 56 10.49 10.62 23.11
C ILE A 56 10.60 9.27 23.81
N GLY A 57 11.53 8.41 23.37
CA GLY A 57 11.78 7.10 23.98
C GLY A 57 12.03 5.95 23.00
N LEU A 58 12.37 6.22 21.72
CA LEU A 58 12.60 5.17 20.71
C LEU A 58 13.65 4.14 21.15
N GLY A 59 14.73 4.58 21.80
CA GLY A 59 15.78 3.70 22.33
C GLY A 59 15.35 2.88 23.56
N ASN A 60 14.21 3.20 24.17
CA ASN A 60 13.66 2.53 25.35
C ASN A 60 12.68 1.39 24.99
N ILE A 61 12.31 1.25 23.71
CA ILE A 61 11.37 0.20 23.29
C ILE A 61 11.98 -1.20 23.51
N PRO A 62 11.27 -2.15 24.15
CA PRO A 62 11.82 -3.47 24.48
C PRO A 62 12.26 -4.29 23.26
N ARG A 63 13.55 -4.64 23.23
CA ARG A 63 14.18 -5.42 22.14
C ARG A 63 15.24 -6.39 22.67
N PRO A 64 15.47 -7.54 22.02
CA PRO A 64 16.58 -8.43 22.37
C PRO A 64 17.96 -7.78 22.18
N GLN A 65 18.09 -6.93 21.17
CA GLN A 65 19.30 -6.15 20.90
C GLN A 65 18.92 -4.67 20.74
N ALA A 66 19.63 -3.82 21.46
CA ALA A 66 19.46 -2.37 21.39
C ALA A 66 19.81 -1.83 19.99
N LEU A 67 19.17 -0.74 19.58
CA LEU A 67 19.52 -0.03 18.36
C LEU A 67 20.93 0.58 18.51
N LYS A 68 21.86 0.23 17.62
CA LYS A 68 23.29 0.55 17.74
C LYS A 68 23.59 2.04 17.92
N THR A 69 22.82 2.91 17.27
CA THR A 69 23.05 4.36 17.21
C THR A 69 21.93 5.17 17.86
N VAL A 70 20.96 4.52 18.50
CA VAL A 70 19.83 5.17 19.18
C VAL A 70 19.83 4.71 20.64
N PRO A 71 20.55 5.41 21.54
CA PRO A 71 20.67 5.02 22.93
C PRO A 71 19.33 5.14 23.66
N ALA A 72 19.18 4.42 24.76
CA ALA A 72 18.08 4.61 25.69
C ALA A 72 18.15 6.01 26.33
N GLU A 73 16.99 6.63 26.54
CA GLU A 73 16.85 7.94 27.17
C GLU A 73 16.47 7.75 28.64
N GLU A 74 17.26 8.32 29.55
CA GLU A 74 17.01 8.24 31.00
C GLU A 74 15.76 9.01 31.42
N ASN A 75 15.48 10.15 30.76
CA ASN A 75 14.35 11.02 31.07
C ASN A 75 13.48 11.24 29.81
N PRO A 76 12.71 10.22 29.39
CA PRO A 76 11.93 10.30 28.16
C PRO A 76 10.81 11.34 28.30
N SER A 77 10.55 12.05 27.20
CA SER A 77 9.48 13.06 27.12
C SER A 77 8.11 12.48 26.80
N GLY A 78 8.04 11.17 26.50
CA GLY A 78 6.80 10.46 26.19
C GLY A 78 6.83 8.99 26.63
N TYR A 79 5.81 8.26 26.19
CA TYR A 79 5.67 6.82 26.43
C TYR A 79 5.98 6.07 25.13
N ALA A 80 6.71 4.96 25.23
CA ALA A 80 7.10 4.17 24.08
C ALA A 80 6.94 2.67 24.37
N THR A 81 6.42 1.95 23.38
CA THR A 81 6.34 0.49 23.34
C THR A 81 6.38 0.05 21.87
N LYS A 82 6.30 -1.26 21.62
CA LYS A 82 6.03 -1.82 20.29
C LYS A 82 4.66 -2.50 20.28
N LEU A 83 4.06 -2.56 19.11
CA LEU A 83 2.79 -3.24 18.85
C LEU A 83 3.07 -4.50 18.02
N GLN A 84 2.23 -5.52 18.18
CA GLN A 84 2.27 -6.74 17.38
C GLN A 84 1.00 -6.75 16.53
N GLU A 85 1.17 -6.94 15.22
CA GLU A 85 0.08 -7.14 14.27
C GLU A 85 -0.57 -8.51 14.53
N VAL A 86 -1.89 -8.57 14.51
CA VAL A 86 -2.71 -9.76 14.78
C VAL A 86 -3.28 -10.34 13.50
N SER A 87 -3.54 -9.48 12.52
CA SER A 87 -4.04 -9.85 11.20
C SER A 87 -3.07 -10.76 10.46
N LEU A 88 -3.60 -11.53 9.52
CA LEU A 88 -2.83 -12.53 8.76
C LEU A 88 -2.12 -11.95 7.53
N GLY A 89 -2.17 -10.63 7.35
CA GLY A 89 -1.53 -9.89 6.27
C GLY A 89 -0.42 -8.99 6.80
N LYS A 90 0.52 -8.63 5.93
CA LYS A 90 1.61 -7.66 6.21
C LYS A 90 1.64 -6.50 5.19
N ASP A 91 0.55 -6.31 4.46
CA ASP A 91 0.39 -5.25 3.47
C ASP A 91 -0.13 -3.97 4.10
N THR A 92 0.05 -2.84 3.39
CA THR A 92 -0.34 -1.52 3.89
C THR A 92 -1.81 -1.45 4.33
N MET A 93 -2.75 -2.05 3.60
CA MET A 93 -4.16 -1.91 3.97
C MET A 93 -4.49 -2.68 5.24
N THR A 94 -4.05 -3.93 5.35
CA THR A 94 -4.21 -4.75 6.56
C THR A 94 -3.73 -4.01 7.80
N GLY A 95 -2.49 -3.52 7.81
CA GLY A 95 -1.93 -2.86 9.00
C GLY A 95 -2.68 -1.57 9.38
N HIS A 96 -3.13 -0.79 8.39
CA HIS A 96 -3.87 0.45 8.66
C HIS A 96 -5.28 0.17 9.18
N TRP A 97 -5.96 -0.82 8.61
CA TRP A 97 -7.28 -1.23 9.05
C TRP A 97 -7.23 -1.82 10.47
N GLU A 98 -6.18 -2.56 10.81
CA GLU A 98 -5.96 -3.05 12.18
C GLU A 98 -5.66 -1.93 13.17
N ILE A 99 -4.82 -0.95 12.80
CA ILE A 99 -4.60 0.24 13.61
C ILE A 99 -5.93 0.95 13.92
N MET A 100 -6.89 0.91 13.00
CA MET A 100 -8.24 1.47 13.17
C MET A 100 -9.28 0.45 13.66
N GLY A 101 -8.86 -0.69 14.21
CA GLY A 101 -9.69 -1.58 15.01
C GLY A 101 -10.26 -2.81 14.31
N LEU A 102 -9.88 -3.09 13.06
CA LEU A 102 -10.30 -4.31 12.37
C LEU A 102 -9.33 -5.48 12.62
N ASN A 103 -9.82 -6.71 12.46
CA ASN A 103 -8.97 -7.91 12.46
C ASN A 103 -9.12 -8.61 11.11
N ILE A 104 -8.06 -8.62 10.31
CA ILE A 104 -8.08 -9.11 8.94
C ILE A 104 -7.59 -10.57 8.95
N THR A 105 -8.54 -11.50 8.94
CA THR A 105 -8.25 -12.95 8.92
C THR A 105 -8.12 -13.51 7.51
N GLU A 106 -8.41 -12.71 6.49
CA GLU A 106 -8.21 -13.06 5.08
C GLU A 106 -7.27 -12.03 4.45
N PRO A 107 -5.97 -12.34 4.31
CA PRO A 107 -5.02 -11.38 3.77
C PRO A 107 -5.24 -11.17 2.27
N PHE A 108 -4.90 -9.98 1.81
CA PHE A 108 -4.82 -9.69 0.39
C PHE A 108 -3.71 -10.52 -0.27
N ASP A 109 -3.97 -10.99 -1.49
CA ASP A 109 -3.04 -11.83 -2.24
C ASP A 109 -2.01 -10.96 -3.01
N THR A 110 -0.73 -11.37 -2.96
CA THR A 110 0.37 -10.73 -3.71
C THR A 110 0.90 -11.65 -4.81
N PHE A 111 1.35 -11.06 -5.92
CA PHE A 111 1.59 -11.79 -7.17
C PHE A 111 3.04 -11.63 -7.68
N TRP A 112 4.02 -12.15 -6.94
CA TRP A 112 5.45 -12.03 -7.28
C TRP A 112 5.85 -12.64 -8.63
N ASN A 113 5.06 -13.58 -9.14
CA ASN A 113 5.25 -14.23 -10.44
C ASN A 113 4.21 -13.79 -11.49
N GLY A 114 3.50 -12.68 -11.23
CA GLY A 114 2.36 -12.24 -12.04
C GLY A 114 1.04 -12.89 -11.63
N PHE A 115 -0.05 -12.36 -12.19
CA PHE A 115 -1.39 -12.88 -11.97
C PHE A 115 -1.56 -14.25 -12.64
N PRO A 116 -2.33 -15.16 -12.02
CA PRO A 116 -2.65 -16.44 -12.62
C PRO A 116 -3.41 -16.27 -13.95
N GLU A 117 -3.22 -17.26 -14.83
CA GLU A 117 -3.71 -17.23 -16.21
C GLU A 117 -5.24 -17.11 -16.29
N ASP A 118 -5.97 -17.56 -15.28
CA ASP A 118 -7.43 -17.47 -15.23
C ASP A 118 -7.91 -16.02 -15.09
N ILE A 119 -7.24 -15.19 -14.28
CA ILE A 119 -7.52 -13.75 -14.16
C ILE A 119 -7.23 -13.06 -15.50
N ILE A 120 -6.06 -13.35 -16.08
CA ILE A 120 -5.63 -12.77 -17.36
C ILE A 120 -6.64 -13.12 -18.46
N THR A 121 -7.00 -14.40 -18.60
CA THR A 121 -7.95 -14.87 -19.61
C THR A 121 -9.33 -14.22 -19.45
N LYS A 122 -9.86 -14.12 -18.22
CA LYS A 122 -11.13 -13.44 -17.95
C LYS A 122 -11.10 -11.98 -18.42
N ILE A 123 -10.01 -11.25 -18.16
CA ILE A 123 -9.84 -9.87 -18.61
C ILE A 123 -9.73 -9.80 -20.15
N GLU A 124 -9.00 -10.72 -20.78
CA GLU A 124 -8.93 -10.80 -22.25
C GLU A 124 -10.31 -11.04 -22.88
N ASP A 125 -11.07 -12.01 -22.36
CA ASP A 125 -12.39 -12.37 -22.85
C ASP A 125 -13.41 -11.22 -22.71
N PHE A 126 -13.36 -10.50 -21.59
CA PHE A 126 -14.24 -9.35 -21.35
C PHE A 126 -13.87 -8.12 -22.19
N SER A 127 -12.57 -7.84 -22.31
CA SER A 127 -12.08 -6.65 -23.02
C SER A 127 -12.04 -6.82 -24.53
N GLY A 128 -11.92 -8.07 -25.01
CA GLY A 128 -11.62 -8.36 -26.41
C GLY A 128 -10.16 -8.05 -26.80
N ARG A 129 -9.29 -7.75 -25.83
CA ARG A 129 -7.88 -7.38 -26.04
C ARG A 129 -6.98 -8.41 -25.41
N LYS A 130 -5.89 -8.77 -26.09
CA LYS A 130 -4.85 -9.64 -25.51
C LYS A 130 -4.03 -8.91 -24.46
N VAL A 131 -3.48 -9.66 -23.50
CA VAL A 131 -2.58 -9.11 -22.47
C VAL A 131 -1.14 -9.46 -22.81
N ILE A 132 -0.24 -8.47 -22.70
CA ILE A 132 1.20 -8.67 -22.87
C ILE A 132 1.73 -9.48 -21.67
N ARG A 133 1.92 -10.79 -21.85
CA ARG A 133 2.30 -11.72 -20.77
C ARG A 133 3.67 -11.39 -20.19
N GLU A 134 4.56 -10.83 -20.99
CA GLU A 134 5.88 -10.38 -20.60
C GLU A 134 5.86 -9.22 -19.61
N ALA A 135 4.74 -8.48 -19.52
CA ALA A 135 4.51 -7.43 -18.54
C ALA A 135 3.85 -7.93 -17.25
N ASN A 136 3.22 -9.12 -17.26
CA ASN A 136 2.52 -9.71 -16.11
C ASN A 136 3.49 -10.20 -15.03
N LYS A 137 4.06 -9.26 -14.27
CA LYS A 137 4.95 -9.49 -13.12
C LYS A 137 5.05 -8.20 -12.27
N PRO A 138 5.72 -8.22 -11.11
CA PRO A 138 6.10 -7.00 -10.42
C PRO A 138 6.96 -6.10 -11.31
N TYR A 139 6.50 -4.88 -11.61
CA TYR A 139 7.17 -3.96 -12.54
C TYR A 139 7.08 -2.50 -12.08
N SER A 140 8.12 -1.72 -12.38
CA SER A 140 8.03 -0.26 -12.27
C SER A 140 7.05 0.28 -13.32
N GLY A 141 6.10 1.11 -12.89
CA GLY A 141 5.09 1.68 -13.78
C GLY A 141 5.64 2.60 -14.86
N THR A 142 6.83 3.18 -14.69
CA THR A 142 7.50 3.92 -15.77
C THR A 142 8.18 2.96 -16.75
N ALA A 143 8.98 2.03 -16.22
CA ALA A 143 9.73 1.09 -17.05
C ALA A 143 8.81 0.16 -17.87
N VAL A 144 7.68 -0.29 -17.31
CA VAL A 144 6.73 -1.16 -18.05
C VAL A 144 6.09 -0.43 -19.23
N ILE A 145 5.90 0.89 -19.13
CA ILE A 145 5.39 1.72 -20.22
C ILE A 145 6.50 1.93 -21.26
N ASP A 146 7.73 2.22 -20.82
CA ASP A 146 8.86 2.38 -21.74
C ASP A 146 9.13 1.08 -22.54
N ASP A 147 9.08 -0.08 -21.88
CA ASP A 147 9.39 -1.39 -22.48
C ASP A 147 8.27 -1.91 -23.40
N PHE A 148 7.01 -1.72 -23.03
CA PHE A 148 5.86 -2.33 -23.72
C PHE A 148 4.90 -1.33 -24.38
N GLY A 149 5.06 -0.04 -24.16
CA GLY A 149 4.25 1.02 -24.75
C GLY A 149 4.26 1.02 -26.27
N PRO A 150 5.43 0.92 -26.95
CA PRO A 150 5.46 0.87 -28.41
C PRO A 150 4.65 -0.31 -28.98
N ARG A 151 4.78 -1.49 -28.37
CA ARG A 151 3.99 -2.68 -28.74
C ARG A 151 2.50 -2.46 -28.52
N GLN A 152 2.10 -1.95 -27.36
CA GLN A 152 0.69 -1.66 -27.07
C GLN A 152 0.10 -0.66 -28.08
N MET A 153 0.87 0.33 -28.52
CA MET A 153 0.39 1.30 -29.51
C MET A 153 0.12 0.66 -30.88
N GLU A 154 0.92 -0.33 -31.27
CA GLU A 154 0.74 -1.07 -32.53
C GLU A 154 -0.39 -2.10 -32.46
N THR A 155 -0.53 -2.80 -31.32
CA THR A 155 -1.39 -3.99 -31.21
C THR A 155 -2.71 -3.73 -30.49
N GLY A 156 -2.77 -2.70 -29.64
CA GLY A 156 -3.88 -2.47 -28.72
C GLY A 156 -3.98 -3.49 -27.57
N GLU A 157 -2.92 -4.28 -27.32
CA GLU A 157 -2.83 -5.20 -26.19
C GLU A 157 -2.79 -4.46 -24.84
N LEU A 158 -3.35 -5.05 -23.79
CA LEU A 158 -3.29 -4.50 -22.44
C LEU A 158 -1.94 -4.77 -21.78
N ILE A 159 -1.38 -3.75 -21.13
CA ILE A 159 -0.23 -3.89 -20.24
C ILE A 159 -0.77 -4.06 -18.82
N ILE A 160 -0.76 -5.30 -18.31
CA ILE A 160 -1.16 -5.62 -16.94
C ILE A 160 0.08 -5.98 -16.13
N TYR A 161 0.26 -5.32 -14.99
CA TYR A 161 1.42 -5.53 -14.11
C TYR A 161 1.03 -5.33 -12.63
N THR A 162 1.93 -5.71 -11.72
CA THR A 162 1.73 -5.58 -10.27
C THR A 162 2.95 -4.92 -9.59
N SER A 163 2.94 -4.87 -8.26
CA SER A 163 4.03 -4.36 -7.43
C SER A 163 4.28 -5.28 -6.22
N ALA A 164 4.93 -4.78 -5.17
CA ALA A 164 5.02 -5.49 -3.90
C ALA A 164 3.68 -5.50 -3.13
N ASP A 165 2.85 -4.46 -3.36
CA ASP A 165 1.52 -4.33 -2.77
C ASP A 165 0.49 -5.20 -3.54
N PRO A 166 -0.62 -5.60 -2.90
CA PRO A 166 -1.69 -6.40 -3.52
C PRO A 166 -2.53 -5.56 -4.50
N VAL A 167 -1.92 -5.16 -5.62
CA VAL A 167 -2.51 -4.28 -6.62
C VAL A 167 -2.40 -4.85 -8.03
N LEU A 168 -3.42 -4.62 -8.86
CA LEU A 168 -3.37 -4.84 -10.31
C LEU A 168 -3.45 -3.51 -11.03
N GLN A 169 -2.48 -3.25 -11.90
CA GLN A 169 -2.38 -2.00 -12.63
C GLN A 169 -2.54 -2.28 -14.12
N ILE A 170 -3.35 -1.48 -14.80
CA ILE A 170 -3.58 -1.58 -16.25
C ILE A 170 -3.10 -0.29 -16.89
N ALA A 171 -1.96 -0.36 -17.59
CA ALA A 171 -1.44 0.75 -18.36
C ALA A 171 -2.00 0.72 -19.79
N ALA A 172 -2.45 1.88 -20.27
CA ALA A 172 -3.09 2.00 -21.58
C ALA A 172 -2.85 3.38 -22.20
N HIS A 173 -2.37 3.41 -23.44
CA HIS A 173 -2.20 4.66 -24.19
C HIS A 173 -3.58 5.24 -24.56
N GLU A 174 -3.84 6.50 -24.21
CA GLU A 174 -5.19 7.10 -24.33
C GLU A 174 -5.70 7.17 -25.79
N ASP A 175 -4.79 7.35 -26.76
CA ASP A 175 -5.17 7.37 -28.19
C ASP A 175 -5.51 6.00 -28.77
N ILE A 176 -5.18 4.91 -28.06
CA ILE A 176 -5.33 3.52 -28.54
C ILE A 176 -6.44 2.79 -27.78
N ILE A 177 -6.53 3.05 -26.48
CA ILE A 177 -7.53 2.49 -25.59
C ILE A 177 -8.18 3.67 -24.86
N PRO A 178 -9.39 4.09 -25.29
CA PRO A 178 -10.08 5.22 -24.70
C PRO A 178 -10.29 5.06 -23.19
N LEU A 179 -10.27 6.17 -22.45
CA LEU A 179 -10.39 6.17 -20.98
C LEU A 179 -11.64 5.43 -20.48
N GLU A 180 -12.79 5.64 -21.13
CA GLU A 180 -14.04 4.96 -20.76
C GLU A 180 -13.91 3.42 -20.89
N GLU A 181 -13.20 2.95 -21.92
CA GLU A 181 -12.92 1.52 -22.09
C GLU A 181 -11.97 1.02 -21.00
N LEU A 182 -10.87 1.75 -20.73
CA LEU A 182 -9.92 1.41 -19.67
C LEU A 182 -10.60 1.30 -18.31
N TYR A 183 -11.45 2.27 -17.96
CA TYR A 183 -12.20 2.26 -16.70
C TYR A 183 -13.14 1.07 -16.61
N ARG A 184 -13.90 0.77 -17.68
CA ARG A 184 -14.77 -0.41 -17.72
C ARG A 184 -13.98 -1.72 -17.55
N ILE A 185 -12.78 -1.81 -18.12
CA ILE A 185 -11.88 -2.97 -17.93
C ILE A 185 -11.40 -3.05 -16.47
N CYS A 186 -11.02 -1.93 -15.86
CA CYS A 186 -10.61 -1.90 -14.46
C CYS A 186 -11.75 -2.25 -13.49
N GLU A 187 -12.99 -1.79 -13.76
CA GLU A 187 -14.19 -2.15 -12.99
C GLU A 187 -14.47 -3.66 -13.07
N TYR A 188 -14.35 -4.23 -14.26
CA TYR A 188 -14.49 -5.68 -14.43
C TYR A 188 -13.40 -6.43 -13.67
N ALA A 189 -12.12 -6.03 -13.83
CA ALA A 189 -11.01 -6.61 -13.10
C ALA A 189 -11.22 -6.53 -11.58
N ARG A 190 -11.81 -5.43 -11.09
CA ARG A 190 -12.19 -5.26 -9.68
C ARG A 190 -13.23 -6.29 -9.26
N SER A 191 -14.27 -6.49 -10.07
CA SER A 191 -15.37 -7.42 -9.77
C SER A 191 -14.94 -8.89 -9.63
N ILE A 192 -13.87 -9.30 -10.33
CA ILE A 192 -13.38 -10.69 -10.32
C ILE A 192 -12.23 -10.93 -9.33
N THR A 193 -11.83 -9.92 -8.55
CA THR A 193 -10.69 -9.95 -7.61
C THR A 193 -11.12 -9.69 -6.17
N MET A 194 -12.39 -9.98 -5.85
CA MET A 194 -12.99 -9.73 -4.54
C MET A 194 -12.87 -10.91 -3.57
N GLU A 195 -12.28 -12.02 -4.00
CA GLU A 195 -12.18 -13.26 -3.22
C GLU A 195 -10.82 -13.92 -3.44
N ARG A 196 -10.35 -14.65 -2.43
CA ARG A 196 -9.12 -15.44 -2.53
C ARG A 196 -9.30 -16.61 -3.52
N PRO A 197 -8.26 -17.00 -4.29
CA PRO A 197 -6.86 -16.60 -4.20
C PRO A 197 -6.49 -15.39 -5.07
N ALA A 198 -7.46 -14.49 -5.34
CA ALA A 198 -7.29 -13.30 -6.17
C ALA A 198 -7.76 -12.03 -5.44
N LEU A 199 -7.72 -12.01 -4.11
CA LEU A 199 -8.22 -10.90 -3.31
C LEU A 199 -7.23 -9.73 -3.38
N LEU A 200 -7.54 -8.73 -4.20
CA LEU A 200 -6.68 -7.55 -4.37
C LEU A 200 -7.16 -6.36 -3.56
N GLY A 201 -6.23 -5.59 -3.01
CA GLY A 201 -6.54 -4.35 -2.32
C GLY A 201 -7.01 -3.26 -3.28
N ARG A 202 -6.42 -3.19 -4.49
CA ARG A 202 -6.73 -2.14 -5.46
C ARG A 202 -6.51 -2.53 -6.92
N ILE A 203 -7.40 -2.05 -7.79
CA ILE A 203 -7.15 -1.98 -9.24
C ILE A 203 -6.84 -0.53 -9.62
N ILE A 204 -5.81 -0.29 -10.43
CA ILE A 204 -5.38 1.06 -10.82
C ILE A 204 -5.36 1.19 -12.33
N ALA A 205 -6.18 2.09 -12.86
CA ALA A 205 -6.07 2.57 -14.23
C ALA A 205 -4.85 3.49 -14.35
N ARG A 206 -3.95 3.17 -15.28
CA ARG A 206 -2.72 3.93 -15.55
C ARG A 206 -2.71 4.45 -16.99
N PRO A 207 -3.59 5.39 -17.34
CA PRO A 207 -3.53 5.99 -18.66
C PRO A 207 -2.24 6.79 -18.85
N TYR A 208 -1.74 6.77 -20.08
CA TYR A 208 -0.57 7.53 -20.49
C TYR A 208 -0.70 8.03 -21.92
N VAL A 209 0.12 9.02 -22.26
CA VAL A 209 0.21 9.65 -23.59
C VAL A 209 1.68 9.81 -23.98
N GLY A 210 1.92 10.13 -25.25
CA GLY A 210 3.25 10.44 -25.77
C GLY A 210 3.62 9.50 -26.90
N GLU A 211 4.91 9.37 -27.13
CA GLU A 211 5.48 8.55 -28.20
C GLU A 211 6.59 7.67 -27.61
N PRO A 212 7.04 6.61 -28.32
CA PRO A 212 8.20 5.84 -27.92
C PRO A 212 9.37 6.73 -27.48
N ASP A 213 10.04 6.34 -26.39
CA ASP A 213 11.10 7.09 -25.69
C ASP A 213 10.64 8.37 -24.93
N ASN A 214 9.37 8.77 -25.02
CA ASN A 214 8.85 9.97 -24.35
C ASN A 214 7.39 9.81 -23.89
N PHE A 215 7.12 8.77 -23.11
CA PHE A 215 5.80 8.55 -22.51
C PHE A 215 5.59 9.33 -21.21
N THR A 216 4.36 9.78 -20.98
CA THR A 216 3.95 10.49 -19.75
C THR A 216 2.63 9.92 -19.24
N ARG A 217 2.62 9.44 -17.99
CA ARG A 217 1.37 9.06 -17.29
C ARG A 217 0.52 10.30 -17.05
N THR A 218 -0.78 10.21 -17.30
CA THR A 218 -1.68 11.35 -17.16
C THR A 218 -2.30 11.44 -15.77
N ALA A 219 -2.99 12.54 -15.50
CA ALA A 219 -3.78 12.73 -14.29
C ALA A 219 -5.11 11.96 -14.31
N ASN A 220 -5.47 11.30 -15.43
CA ASN A 220 -6.68 10.50 -15.59
C ASN A 220 -6.59 9.13 -14.87
N ARG A 221 -5.66 8.99 -13.93
CA ARG A 221 -5.56 7.82 -13.07
C ARG A 221 -6.88 7.64 -12.32
N HIS A 222 -7.37 6.40 -12.28
CA HIS A 222 -8.51 6.03 -11.46
C HIS A 222 -8.20 4.77 -10.64
N ASP A 223 -8.62 4.77 -9.39
CA ASP A 223 -8.29 3.75 -8.40
C ASP A 223 -9.58 3.09 -7.89
N TYR A 224 -9.64 1.77 -7.98
CA TYR A 224 -10.76 0.95 -7.51
C TYR A 224 -10.30 0.18 -6.27
N ALA A 225 -10.34 0.85 -5.12
CA ALA A 225 -9.95 0.28 -3.82
C ALA A 225 -11.13 -0.44 -3.17
N VAL A 226 -10.85 -1.46 -2.36
CA VAL A 226 -11.86 -2.00 -1.45
C VAL A 226 -11.98 -1.10 -0.22
N SER A 227 -13.20 -0.87 0.24
CA SER A 227 -13.44 -0.24 1.54
C SER A 227 -13.18 -1.23 2.68
N PRO A 228 -12.88 -0.75 3.91
CA PRO A 228 -12.91 -1.59 5.08
C PRO A 228 -14.23 -2.38 5.16
N PHE A 229 -14.17 -3.67 5.49
CA PHE A 229 -15.32 -4.58 5.47
C PHE A 229 -16.30 -4.34 6.64
N GLU A 230 -15.86 -3.64 7.67
CA GLU A 230 -16.63 -3.25 8.85
C GLU A 230 -16.32 -1.79 9.24
N ASP A 231 -17.17 -1.20 10.06
CA ASP A 231 -16.95 0.13 10.62
C ASP A 231 -15.65 0.16 11.44
N THR A 232 -14.72 0.99 11.00
CA THR A 232 -13.47 1.28 11.71
C THR A 232 -13.69 2.32 12.82
N VAL A 233 -12.67 2.60 13.63
CA VAL A 233 -12.68 3.73 14.58
C VAL A 233 -12.98 5.05 13.87
N LEU A 234 -12.54 5.27 12.63
CA LEU A 234 -12.86 6.46 11.85
C LEU A 234 -14.37 6.63 11.67
N ASN A 235 -15.06 5.54 11.33
CA ASN A 235 -16.51 5.52 11.16
C ASN A 235 -17.22 5.84 12.48
N LYS A 236 -16.71 5.34 13.61
CA LYS A 236 -17.30 5.64 14.92
C LYS A 236 -17.12 7.10 15.34
N LEU A 237 -16.01 7.74 14.96
CA LEU A 237 -15.75 9.15 15.25
C LEU A 237 -16.63 10.06 14.39
N ASP A 238 -16.73 9.78 13.10
CA ASP A 238 -17.62 10.50 12.19
C ASP A 238 -19.09 10.39 12.61
N GLN A 239 -19.56 9.18 12.97
CA GLN A 239 -20.90 8.95 13.52
C GLN A 239 -21.16 9.73 14.82
N ALA A 240 -20.10 10.05 15.59
CA ALA A 240 -20.19 10.84 16.81
C ALA A 240 -20.03 12.36 16.56
N GLY A 241 -19.86 12.80 15.31
CA GLY A 241 -19.62 14.20 14.95
C GLY A 241 -18.23 14.71 15.36
N ILE A 242 -17.25 13.80 15.47
CA ILE A 242 -15.84 14.13 15.73
C ILE A 242 -15.12 14.17 14.39
N ASP A 243 -14.40 15.26 14.14
CA ASP A 243 -13.72 15.45 12.88
C ASP A 243 -12.58 14.43 12.66
N THR A 244 -12.50 13.89 11.45
CA THR A 244 -11.44 12.99 11.00
C THR A 244 -10.71 13.60 9.81
N TYR A 245 -9.42 13.88 10.00
CA TYR A 245 -8.58 14.52 8.97
C TYR A 245 -7.57 13.52 8.39
N ALA A 246 -7.48 13.46 7.07
CA ALA A 246 -6.56 12.59 6.34
C ALA A 246 -5.43 13.38 5.66
N VAL A 247 -4.20 12.91 5.82
CA VAL A 247 -3.02 13.43 5.11
C VAL A 247 -2.30 12.31 4.39
N GLY A 248 -1.94 12.52 3.11
CA GLY A 248 -1.27 11.53 2.28
C GLY A 248 -2.19 10.37 1.90
N LYS A 249 -1.68 9.13 2.00
CA LYS A 249 -2.36 7.91 1.50
C LYS A 249 -3.56 7.43 2.35
N ILE A 250 -3.94 8.11 3.44
CA ILE A 250 -5.07 7.67 4.29
C ILE A 250 -6.35 7.52 3.50
N ASN A 251 -6.71 8.54 2.73
CA ASN A 251 -7.97 8.53 1.98
C ASN A 251 -8.04 7.32 1.04
N ASP A 252 -6.93 7.10 0.35
CA ASP A 252 -6.68 5.97 -0.53
C ASP A 252 -6.81 4.62 0.19
N ILE A 253 -6.27 4.47 1.39
CA ILE A 253 -6.26 3.22 2.17
C ILE A 253 -7.64 2.89 2.74
N PHE A 254 -8.40 3.91 3.12
CA PHE A 254 -9.76 3.74 3.67
C PHE A 254 -10.86 3.95 2.63
N ASN A 255 -10.49 4.14 1.36
CA ASN A 255 -11.41 4.42 0.25
C ASN A 255 -12.41 5.56 0.56
N GLY A 256 -11.93 6.63 1.20
CA GLY A 256 -12.75 7.77 1.63
C GLY A 256 -13.72 7.50 2.78
N SER A 257 -13.71 6.31 3.38
CA SER A 257 -14.63 5.94 4.46
C SER A 257 -14.42 6.84 5.69
N ALA A 258 -15.46 7.63 6.02
CA ALA A 258 -15.53 8.48 7.22
C ALA A 258 -14.40 9.52 7.36
N LEU A 259 -14.06 10.21 6.28
CA LEU A 259 -13.05 11.28 6.25
C LEU A 259 -13.65 12.60 5.78
N ILE A 260 -13.42 13.67 6.55
CA ILE A 260 -14.02 14.98 6.28
C ILE A 260 -13.12 15.85 5.38
N MET A 261 -11.80 15.84 5.61
CA MET A 261 -10.85 16.62 4.81
C MET A 261 -9.61 15.80 4.45
N ILE A 262 -9.14 16.00 3.21
CA ILE A 262 -8.04 15.24 2.61
C ILE A 262 -6.97 16.22 2.12
N TRP A 263 -5.74 16.02 2.56
CA TRP A 263 -4.58 16.77 2.10
C TRP A 263 -3.61 15.83 1.38
N ASP A 264 -3.52 15.97 0.05
CA ASP A 264 -2.51 15.25 -0.73
C ASP A 264 -1.13 15.88 -0.58
N ILE A 265 -0.15 15.07 -0.23
CA ILE A 265 1.26 15.47 -0.17
C ILE A 265 2.05 14.68 -1.23
N THR A 266 2.75 15.39 -2.10
CA THR A 266 3.49 14.80 -3.23
C THR A 266 4.86 14.24 -2.85
N ASN A 267 5.35 14.48 -1.64
CA ASN A 267 6.63 13.94 -1.17
C ASN A 267 6.66 13.81 0.36
N GLN A 268 7.09 12.62 0.81
CA GLN A 268 7.25 12.15 2.19
C GLN A 268 5.98 11.60 2.86
N ILE A 269 6.06 10.31 3.19
CA ILE A 269 5.02 9.49 3.81
C ILE A 269 4.93 9.89 5.28
N VAL A 270 4.22 10.98 5.55
CA VAL A 270 3.79 11.36 6.89
C VAL A 270 2.29 11.30 6.88
N MET A 271 1.77 10.24 7.48
CA MET A 271 0.35 10.09 7.70
C MET A 271 -0.01 10.87 8.96
N VAL A 272 -1.03 11.72 8.95
CA VAL A 272 -1.53 12.35 10.19
C VAL A 272 -3.03 12.17 10.21
N LEU A 273 -3.51 11.39 11.16
CA LEU A 273 -4.92 11.38 11.52
C LEU A 273 -5.09 12.35 12.69
N ILE A 274 -5.82 13.44 12.46
CA ILE A 274 -6.25 14.34 13.53
C ILE A 274 -7.65 13.88 13.94
N LEU A 275 -7.75 13.41 15.18
CA LEU A 275 -9.01 13.13 15.88
C LEU A 275 -9.25 14.20 16.94
#